data_AF-A0A095SHU0-F1
#
_entry.id   AF-A0A095SHU0-F1
#
_cell.length_a   1.000
_cell.length_b   1.000
_cell.length_c   1.000
_cell.angle_alpha   90.00
_cell.angle_beta   90.00
_cell.angle_gamma   90.00
#
_symmetry.space_group_name_H-M   'P 1'
#
loop_
_entity.id
_entity.type
_entity.pdbx_description
1 polymer ?
#
loop_
_entity_poly.entity_id
_entity_poly.type
_entity_poly.pdbx_seq_one_letter_code
_entity_poly.pdbx_strand_id
1 'polypeptide(L)'
;MGQFIYRAKSPSGEVSGIEEADSAAQAVSQLQARSFTDIHLQNHVMHAAQPLDTHGLSEAEYARQYILFQSQVGWTVFLRMFLRNNWGLWLIAIGSAAWLCWGGNGLWASLVLLVPVLLMAWGAWKYRDALLFNRILEHLAFGRWPEAMTAVETLANRCKDDGVQLEMAVHEACILARQGDEEGAGAIMAIWKPVMELAMPGMFHTLDARVSLAKRDFTAVRESHRQAMEASGGDAALTLDYALMEARYGSAARADCLVMELDATSLPEYGLSFLPWVRGIIALRQGKIDAAVMELSEALAGLQPMADNPAIWPTLAMVSGDLGVALLKRQDQNRAAKAILPVWPVLSVHGDPQQLATLREGLAEVLSPA
;
A
#
# COMPACT_ATOMS: atom_id res chain seq x y z
N MET A 1 16.47 11.42 -11.65
CA MET A 1 16.21 10.09 -12.24
C MET A 1 15.76 9.14 -11.15
N GLY A 2 14.50 8.71 -11.24
CA GLY A 2 13.93 7.66 -10.41
C GLY A 2 13.95 6.31 -11.11
N GLN A 3 13.80 5.25 -10.32
CA GLN A 3 13.86 3.85 -10.75
C GLN A 3 12.44 3.24 -10.78
N PHE A 4 11.88 3.12 -11.98
CA PHE A 4 10.54 2.60 -12.23
C PHE A 4 10.58 1.09 -12.48
N ILE A 5 9.88 0.34 -11.64
CA ILE A 5 9.74 -1.10 -11.79
C ILE A 5 8.61 -1.34 -12.79
N TYR A 6 8.84 -2.16 -13.81
CA TYR A 6 7.85 -2.41 -14.84
C TYR A 6 7.64 -3.89 -15.12
N ARG A 7 6.49 -4.18 -15.73
CA ARG A 7 6.16 -5.43 -16.41
C ARG A 7 5.63 -5.09 -17.79
N ALA A 8 6.07 -5.80 -18.80
CA ALA A 8 5.61 -5.58 -20.17
C ALA A 8 5.65 -6.88 -20.99
N LYS A 9 4.99 -6.85 -22.15
CA LYS A 9 5.10 -7.90 -23.17
C LYS A 9 6.11 -7.49 -24.24
N SER A 10 7.05 -8.39 -24.49
CA SER A 10 7.95 -8.37 -25.64
C SER A 10 7.53 -9.44 -26.66
N PRO A 11 8.08 -9.43 -27.89
CA PRO A 11 7.86 -10.50 -28.86
C PRO A 11 8.25 -11.91 -28.36
N SER A 12 9.13 -12.00 -27.36
CA SER A 12 9.59 -13.27 -26.76
C SER A 12 8.82 -13.69 -25.50
N GLY A 13 7.89 -12.87 -25.02
CA GLY A 13 7.06 -13.16 -23.84
C GLY A 13 7.01 -12.01 -22.84
N GLU A 14 6.60 -12.33 -21.61
CA GLU A 14 6.51 -11.36 -20.51
C GLU A 14 7.91 -11.04 -19.95
N VAL A 15 8.17 -9.76 -19.74
CA VAL A 15 9.43 -9.21 -19.24
C VAL A 15 9.15 -8.32 -18.03
N SER A 16 10.02 -8.38 -17.03
CA SER A 16 10.00 -7.46 -15.88
C SER A 16 11.40 -6.90 -15.66
N GLY A 17 11.50 -5.64 -15.27
CA GLY A 17 12.76 -4.96 -15.08
C GLY A 17 12.60 -3.62 -14.37
N ILE A 18 13.69 -2.85 -14.36
CA ILE A 18 13.75 -1.50 -13.79
C ILE A 18 14.13 -0.55 -14.93
N GLU A 19 13.46 0.59 -15.00
CA GLU A 19 13.75 1.66 -15.95
C GLU A 19 14.08 2.96 -15.21
N GLU A 20 15.19 3.59 -15.58
CA GLU A 20 15.57 4.89 -15.03
C GLU A 20 14.96 6.03 -15.86
N ALA A 21 14.07 6.80 -15.24
CA ALA A 21 13.42 7.94 -15.87
C ALA A 21 13.14 9.05 -14.85
N ASP A 22 12.93 10.28 -15.32
CA ASP A 22 12.55 11.40 -14.45
C ASP A 22 11.04 11.43 -14.17
N SER A 23 10.22 10.74 -14.96
CA SER A 23 8.78 10.61 -14.74
C SER A 23 8.22 9.27 -15.22
N ALA A 24 7.03 8.90 -14.71
CA ALA A 24 6.31 7.71 -15.13
C ALA A 24 5.99 7.72 -16.64
N ALA A 25 5.53 8.86 -17.16
CA ALA A 25 5.24 9.03 -18.58
C ALA A 25 6.49 8.85 -19.46
N GLN A 26 7.65 9.33 -18.98
CA GLN A 26 8.92 9.14 -19.67
C GLN A 26 9.35 7.66 -19.65
N ALA A 27 9.20 6.96 -18.53
CA ALA A 27 9.48 5.53 -18.43
C ALA A 27 8.64 4.72 -19.42
N VAL A 28 7.32 4.98 -19.47
CA VAL A 28 6.41 4.33 -20.43
C VAL A 28 6.83 4.63 -21.87
N SER A 29 7.14 5.89 -22.20
CA SER A 29 7.56 6.29 -23.55
C SER A 29 8.86 5.59 -23.98
N GLN A 30 9.84 5.45 -23.08
CA GLN A 30 11.10 4.75 -23.33
C GLN A 30 10.89 3.23 -23.53
N LEU A 31 9.97 2.63 -22.78
CA LEU A 31 9.61 1.22 -22.94
C LEU A 31 8.87 0.98 -24.27
N GLN A 32 7.96 1.86 -24.66
CA GLN A 32 7.28 1.81 -25.95
C GLN A 32 8.27 1.95 -27.12
N ALA A 33 9.26 2.85 -27.00
CA ALA A 33 10.31 3.00 -28.01
C ALA A 33 11.15 1.73 -28.20
N ARG A 34 11.27 0.88 -27.17
CA ARG A 34 11.90 -0.44 -27.24
C ARG A 34 10.96 -1.55 -27.74
N SER A 35 9.80 -1.18 -28.31
CA SER A 35 8.78 -2.10 -28.84
C SER A 35 8.16 -3.02 -27.79
N PHE A 36 8.19 -2.62 -26.51
CA PHE A 36 7.37 -3.27 -25.49
C PHE A 36 5.90 -2.85 -25.64
N THR A 37 5.00 -3.79 -25.34
CA THR A 37 3.54 -3.60 -25.37
C THR A 37 2.97 -4.01 -24.01
N ASP A 38 1.74 -3.59 -23.69
CA ASP A 38 1.08 -3.95 -22.42
C ASP A 38 1.95 -3.61 -21.20
N ILE A 39 2.42 -2.36 -21.15
CA ILE A 39 3.36 -1.86 -20.14
C ILE A 39 2.59 -1.49 -18.88
N HIS A 40 3.00 -2.06 -17.75
CA HIS A 40 2.48 -1.79 -16.43
C HIS A 40 3.63 -1.35 -15.53
N LEU A 41 3.55 -0.12 -15.02
CA LEU A 41 4.44 0.31 -13.95
C LEU A 41 3.96 -0.30 -12.63
N GLN A 42 4.87 -0.78 -11.80
CA GLN A 42 4.53 -1.41 -10.51
C GLN A 42 4.68 -0.44 -9.33
N ASN A 43 5.43 0.64 -9.49
CA ASN A 43 5.63 1.68 -8.48
C ASN A 43 5.32 3.07 -9.04
N HIS A 44 5.00 4.01 -8.14
CA HIS A 44 4.75 5.42 -8.48
C HIS A 44 6.02 6.26 -8.29
N VAL A 45 5.97 7.52 -8.73
CA VAL A 45 7.12 8.44 -8.75
C VAL A 45 7.82 8.61 -7.39
N MET A 46 7.09 8.61 -6.27
CA MET A 46 7.73 8.79 -4.95
C MET A 46 8.57 7.58 -4.55
N HIS A 47 8.06 6.37 -4.80
CA HIS A 47 8.82 5.15 -4.54
C HIS A 47 9.95 4.97 -5.54
N ALA A 48 9.78 5.43 -6.78
CA ALA A 48 10.85 5.43 -7.77
C ALA A 48 12.01 6.38 -7.39
N ALA A 49 11.74 7.45 -6.62
CA ALA A 49 12.77 8.38 -6.15
C ALA A 49 13.61 7.83 -4.99
N GLN A 50 13.19 6.73 -4.36
CA GLN A 50 13.95 6.08 -3.29
C GLN A 50 14.96 5.08 -3.86
N PRO A 51 16.14 4.93 -3.25
CA PRO A 51 17.12 3.94 -3.69
C PRO A 51 16.54 2.52 -3.54
N LEU A 52 16.57 1.74 -4.62
CA LEU A 52 16.19 0.33 -4.57
C LEU A 52 17.27 -0.50 -3.87
N ASP A 53 16.89 -1.18 -2.80
CA ASP A 53 17.67 -2.30 -2.25
C ASP A 53 17.12 -3.61 -2.82
N THR A 54 17.83 -4.18 -3.80
CA THR A 54 17.44 -5.46 -4.39
C THR A 54 17.73 -6.66 -3.47
N HIS A 55 18.38 -6.43 -2.32
CA HIS A 55 18.78 -7.45 -1.35
C HIS A 55 19.55 -8.62 -1.98
N GLY A 56 20.33 -8.33 -3.03
CA GLY A 56 21.14 -9.31 -3.76
C GLY A 56 20.39 -10.09 -4.85
N LEU A 57 19.13 -9.76 -5.15
CA LEU A 57 18.42 -10.24 -6.34
C LEU A 57 18.88 -9.50 -7.59
N SER A 58 18.81 -10.17 -8.75
CA SER A 58 18.90 -9.46 -10.03
C SER A 58 17.68 -8.55 -10.22
N GLU A 59 17.83 -7.47 -10.98
CA GLU A 59 16.75 -6.50 -11.21
C GLU A 59 15.48 -7.16 -11.79
N ALA A 60 15.65 -8.12 -12.71
CA ALA A 60 14.55 -8.86 -13.31
C ALA A 60 13.84 -9.78 -12.30
N GLU A 61 14.59 -10.41 -11.39
CA GLU A 61 14.01 -11.25 -10.33
C GLU A 61 13.31 -10.41 -9.27
N TYR A 62 13.90 -9.27 -8.91
CA TYR A 62 13.30 -8.31 -7.99
C TYR A 62 11.99 -7.77 -8.57
N ALA A 63 12.01 -7.25 -9.79
CA ALA A 63 10.83 -6.72 -10.48
C ALA A 63 9.72 -7.78 -10.68
N ARG A 64 10.09 -9.05 -10.87
CA ARG A 64 9.13 -10.16 -10.96
C ARG A 64 8.49 -10.49 -9.61
N GLN A 65 9.23 -10.35 -8.51
CA GLN A 65 8.76 -10.65 -7.16
C GLN A 65 8.12 -9.46 -6.44
N TYR A 66 8.24 -8.25 -6.99
CA TYR A 66 7.80 -7.02 -6.35
C TYR A 66 6.30 -7.03 -5.98
N ILE A 67 5.40 -7.44 -6.88
CA ILE A 67 3.97 -7.60 -6.55
C ILE A 67 3.74 -8.60 -5.42
N LEU A 68 4.50 -9.70 -5.36
CA LEU A 68 4.37 -10.67 -4.28
C LEU A 68 4.77 -10.05 -2.94
N PHE A 69 5.81 -9.21 -2.91
CA PHE A 69 6.21 -8.49 -1.70
C PHE A 69 5.15 -7.46 -1.26
N GLN A 70 4.41 -6.87 -2.20
CA GLN A 70 3.33 -5.94 -1.88
C GLN A 70 2.02 -6.62 -1.46
N SER A 71 1.69 -7.77 -2.05
CA SER A 71 0.38 -8.42 -1.88
C SER A 71 0.35 -9.47 -0.78
N GLN A 72 1.49 -10.07 -0.44
CA GLN A 72 1.56 -11.17 0.52
C GLN A 72 2.59 -10.87 1.61
N VAL A 73 2.09 -10.71 2.85
CA VAL A 73 2.92 -10.46 4.03
C VAL A 73 2.69 -11.51 5.11
N GLY A 74 3.74 -11.81 5.89
CA GLY A 74 3.64 -12.69 7.05
C GLY A 74 4.52 -13.94 7.00
N TRP A 75 4.50 -14.68 8.11
CA TRP A 75 5.38 -15.83 8.34
C TRP A 75 5.20 -16.96 7.33
N THR A 76 3.96 -17.22 6.91
CA THR A 76 3.65 -18.29 5.95
C THR A 76 4.23 -18.00 4.58
N VAL A 77 4.17 -16.74 4.14
CA VAL A 77 4.72 -16.27 2.88
C VAL A 77 6.24 -16.31 2.93
N PHE A 78 6.84 -15.78 4.01
CA PHE A 78 8.27 -15.87 4.26
C PHE A 78 8.77 -17.32 4.21
N LEU A 79 8.13 -18.25 4.93
CA LEU A 79 8.53 -19.65 4.94
C LEU A 79 8.39 -20.29 3.56
N ARG A 80 7.28 -20.02 2.85
CA ARG A 80 7.05 -20.54 1.50
C ARG A 80 8.11 -20.01 0.52
N MET A 81 8.42 -18.73 0.56
CA MET A 81 9.46 -18.11 -0.28
C MET A 81 10.85 -18.63 0.09
N PHE A 82 11.17 -18.75 1.38
CA PHE A 82 12.44 -19.27 1.84
C PHE A 82 12.65 -20.72 1.37
N LEU A 83 11.65 -21.58 1.57
CA LEU A 83 11.68 -22.97 1.11
C LEU A 83 11.76 -23.05 -0.43
N ARG A 84 10.97 -22.24 -1.15
CA ARG A 84 10.96 -22.25 -2.61
C ARG A 84 12.27 -21.76 -3.21
N ASN A 85 12.89 -20.72 -2.66
CA ASN A 85 14.14 -20.19 -3.20
C ASN A 85 15.34 -21.03 -2.77
N ASN A 86 15.28 -21.71 -1.63
CA ASN A 86 16.38 -22.51 -1.08
C ASN A 86 16.12 -24.03 -1.16
N TRP A 87 15.18 -24.50 -1.98
CA TRP A 87 14.81 -25.92 -2.06
C TRP A 87 16.01 -26.82 -2.40
N GLY A 88 16.90 -26.36 -3.28
CA GLY A 88 18.11 -27.08 -3.67
C GLY A 88 19.08 -27.28 -2.49
N LEU A 89 19.22 -26.26 -1.62
CA LEU A 89 20.02 -26.37 -0.40
C LEU A 89 19.44 -27.43 0.54
N TRP A 90 18.11 -27.49 0.69
CA TRP A 90 17.46 -28.50 1.49
C TRP A 90 17.67 -29.91 0.93
N LEU A 91 17.56 -30.09 -0.39
CA LEU A 91 17.79 -31.40 -1.02
C LEU A 91 19.25 -31.86 -0.87
N ILE A 92 20.22 -30.96 -1.07
CA ILE A 92 21.63 -31.28 -0.86
C ILE A 92 21.86 -31.65 0.60
N ALA A 93 21.36 -30.84 1.55
CA ALA A 93 21.55 -31.10 2.97
C ALA A 93 20.93 -32.45 3.40
N ILE A 94 19.71 -32.76 2.96
CA ILE A 94 19.03 -34.03 3.26
C ILE A 94 19.75 -35.21 2.62
N GLY A 95 20.13 -35.10 1.34
CA GLY A 95 20.85 -36.15 0.62
C GLY A 95 22.23 -36.44 1.22
N SER A 96 23.00 -35.40 1.53
CA SER A 96 24.30 -35.52 2.19
C SER A 96 24.17 -36.07 3.61
N ALA A 97 23.15 -35.65 4.37
CA ALA A 97 22.90 -36.20 5.70
C ALA A 97 22.52 -37.68 5.66
N ALA A 98 21.67 -38.10 4.72
CA ALA A 98 21.33 -39.51 4.54
C ALA A 98 22.55 -40.37 4.19
N TRP A 99 23.42 -39.88 3.30
CA TRP A 99 24.67 -40.55 2.94
C TRP A 99 25.64 -40.65 4.12
N LEU A 100 25.82 -39.58 4.90
CA LEU A 100 26.67 -39.56 6.09
C LEU A 100 26.14 -40.47 7.21
N CYS A 101 24.82 -40.52 7.39
CA CYS A 101 24.16 -41.45 8.31
C CYS A 101 24.41 -42.90 7.91
N TRP A 102 24.33 -43.24 6.63
CA TRP A 102 24.67 -44.58 6.13
C TRP A 102 26.13 -44.92 6.47
N GLY A 103 27.05 -43.98 6.29
CA GLY A 103 28.47 -44.15 6.63
C GLY A 103 28.79 -44.18 8.13
N GLY A 104 27.80 -44.18 9.03
CA GLY A 104 27.99 -44.21 10.49
C GLY A 104 28.39 -42.87 11.11
N ASN A 105 28.39 -41.78 10.34
CA ASN A 105 28.86 -40.46 10.75
C ASN A 105 27.71 -39.52 11.15
N GLY A 106 26.92 -39.90 12.15
CA GLY A 106 25.72 -39.17 12.57
C GLY A 106 25.96 -37.72 13.02
N LEU A 107 27.13 -37.42 13.60
CA LEU A 107 27.52 -36.05 13.98
C LEU A 107 27.64 -35.13 12.75
N TRP A 108 28.29 -35.61 11.68
CA TRP A 108 28.44 -34.85 10.45
C TRP A 108 27.12 -34.69 9.70
N ALA A 109 26.27 -35.71 9.71
CA ALA A 109 24.92 -35.61 9.16
C ALA A 109 24.11 -34.50 9.87
N SER A 110 24.23 -34.39 11.19
CA SER A 110 23.57 -33.35 11.98
C SER A 110 24.09 -31.94 11.65
N LEU A 111 25.41 -31.79 11.48
CA LEU A 111 26.02 -30.51 11.11
C LEU A 111 25.57 -30.03 9.72
N VAL A 112 25.44 -30.94 8.75
CA VAL A 112 24.98 -30.60 7.40
C VAL A 112 23.53 -30.11 7.42
N LEU A 113 22.64 -30.74 8.20
CA LEU A 113 21.26 -30.29 8.36
C LEU A 113 21.15 -28.97 9.15
N LEU A 114 22.12 -28.65 9.99
CA LEU A 114 22.13 -27.41 10.76
C LEU A 114 22.29 -26.17 9.86
N VAL A 115 23.02 -26.27 8.74
CA VAL A 115 23.28 -25.15 7.82
C VAL A 115 21.99 -24.48 7.30
N PRO A 116 21.06 -25.20 6.63
CA PRO A 116 19.82 -24.59 6.15
C PRO A 116 18.93 -24.08 7.29
N VAL A 117 18.96 -24.73 8.47
CA VAL A 117 18.24 -24.28 9.67
C VAL A 117 18.79 -22.94 10.18
N LEU A 118 20.11 -22.78 10.23
CA LEU A 118 20.74 -21.52 10.65
C LEU A 118 20.47 -20.39 9.66
N LEU A 119 20.50 -20.67 8.35
CA LEU A 119 20.12 -19.68 7.32
C LEU A 119 18.65 -19.27 7.46
N MET A 120 17.76 -20.21 7.76
CA MET A 120 16.36 -19.93 8.01
C MET A 120 16.17 -19.08 9.27
N ALA A 121 16.87 -19.41 10.36
CA ALA A 121 16.84 -18.64 11.61
C ALA A 121 17.38 -17.22 11.40
N TRP A 122 18.44 -17.06 10.61
CA TRP A 122 18.99 -15.76 10.23
C TRP A 122 18.02 -14.94 9.37
N GLY A 123 17.40 -15.57 8.37
CA GLY A 123 16.36 -14.93 7.54
C GLY A 123 15.16 -14.50 8.38
N ALA A 124 14.69 -15.35 9.29
CA ALA A 124 13.62 -15.05 10.23
C ALA A 124 13.98 -13.89 11.18
N TRP A 125 15.23 -13.84 11.64
CA TRP A 125 15.74 -12.73 12.44
C TRP A 125 15.71 -11.41 11.68
N LYS A 126 16.13 -11.38 10.41
CA LYS A 126 16.01 -10.17 9.57
C LYS A 126 14.55 -9.81 9.28
N TYR A 127 13.69 -10.81 9.06
CA TYR A 127 12.27 -10.60 8.77
C TYR A 127 11.46 -10.09 9.97
N ARG A 128 12.00 -10.15 11.19
CA ARG A 128 11.33 -9.67 12.40
C ARG A 128 10.92 -8.20 12.32
N ASP A 129 11.72 -7.36 11.66
CA ASP A 129 11.51 -5.92 11.60
C ASP A 129 10.38 -5.61 10.60
N ALA A 130 10.31 -6.36 9.49
CA ALA A 130 9.16 -6.33 8.58
C ALA A 130 7.86 -6.78 9.27
N LEU A 131 7.92 -7.79 10.13
CA LEU A 131 6.76 -8.21 10.93
C LEU A 131 6.35 -7.18 11.97
N LEU A 132 7.31 -6.48 12.57
CA LEU A 132 7.02 -5.37 13.47
C LEU A 132 6.35 -4.22 12.72
N PHE A 133 6.82 -3.89 11.50
CA PHE A 133 6.17 -2.92 10.63
C PHE A 133 4.72 -3.31 10.29
N ASN A 134 4.47 -4.57 9.92
CA ASN A 134 3.10 -5.05 9.69
C ASN A 134 2.21 -4.95 10.93
N ARG A 135 2.76 -5.16 12.13
CA ARG A 135 2.03 -4.97 13.39
C ARG A 135 1.70 -3.50 13.66
N ILE A 136 2.60 -2.58 13.33
CA ILE A 136 2.33 -1.13 13.40
C ILE A 136 1.11 -0.82 12.53
N LEU A 137 1.13 -1.26 11.26
CA LEU A 137 0.03 -1.04 10.33
C LEU A 137 -1.29 -1.67 10.81
N GLU A 138 -1.24 -2.88 11.35
CA GLU A 138 -2.40 -3.54 11.98
C GLU A 138 -2.96 -2.72 13.15
N HIS A 139 -2.10 -2.29 14.07
CA HIS A 139 -2.51 -1.48 15.22
C HIS A 139 -3.12 -0.14 14.79
N LEU A 140 -2.52 0.53 13.81
CA LEU A 140 -3.06 1.75 13.21
C LEU A 140 -4.43 1.51 12.55
N ALA A 141 -4.58 0.42 11.79
CA ALA A 141 -5.83 0.07 11.12
C ALA A 141 -6.97 -0.13 12.13
N PHE A 142 -6.70 -0.80 13.25
CA PHE A 142 -7.70 -1.03 14.30
C PHE A 142 -7.79 0.10 15.36
N GLY A 143 -7.05 1.19 15.21
CA GLY A 143 -7.08 2.31 16.15
C GLY A 143 -6.49 2.01 17.54
N ARG A 144 -5.58 1.03 17.63
CA ARG A 144 -4.83 0.68 18.86
C ARG A 144 -3.62 1.60 19.01
N TRP A 145 -3.89 2.87 19.30
CA TRP A 145 -2.88 3.94 19.26
C TRP A 145 -1.68 3.74 20.22
N PRO A 146 -1.88 3.34 21.50
CA PRO A 146 -0.76 3.12 22.41
C PRO A 146 0.17 1.97 21.96
N GLU A 147 -0.41 0.88 21.47
CA GLU A 147 0.33 -0.27 20.96
C GLU A 147 1.06 0.07 19.66
N ALA A 148 0.42 0.84 18.77
CA ALA A 148 1.05 1.36 17.56
C ALA A 148 2.26 2.23 17.92
N MET A 149 2.13 3.16 18.87
CA MET A 149 3.22 4.04 19.28
C MET A 149 4.42 3.26 19.84
N THR A 150 4.15 2.31 20.75
CA THR A 150 5.21 1.45 21.32
C THR A 150 5.95 0.66 20.23
N ALA A 151 5.23 0.16 19.23
CA ALA A 151 5.80 -0.58 18.12
C ALA A 151 6.63 0.33 17.18
N VAL A 152 6.15 1.56 16.91
CA VAL A 152 6.86 2.60 16.15
C VAL A 152 8.19 2.94 16.83
N GLU A 153 8.17 3.28 18.11
CA GLU A 153 9.39 3.57 18.89
C GLU A 153 10.38 2.39 18.88
N THR A 154 9.86 1.17 19.01
CA THR A 154 10.69 -0.05 18.98
C THR A 154 11.37 -0.23 17.63
N LEU A 155 10.65 -0.02 16.52
CA LEU A 155 11.21 -0.17 15.17
C LEU A 155 12.21 0.95 14.87
N ALA A 156 11.87 2.21 15.20
CA ALA A 156 12.75 3.36 15.05
C ALA A 156 14.05 3.23 15.88
N ASN A 157 14.00 2.54 17.02
CA ASN A 157 15.20 2.26 17.80
C ASN A 157 16.08 1.16 17.20
N ARG A 158 15.49 0.17 16.53
CA ARG A 158 16.20 -0.99 15.96
C ARG A 158 16.79 -0.73 14.59
N CYS A 159 16.07 0.00 13.73
CA CYS A 159 16.48 0.27 12.36
C CYS A 159 16.83 1.75 12.23
N LYS A 160 18.07 2.07 11.84
CA LYS A 160 18.55 3.45 11.69
C LYS A 160 18.60 3.92 10.23
N ASP A 161 17.96 3.18 9.33
CA ASP A 161 17.78 3.59 7.94
C ASP A 161 16.89 4.84 7.86
N ASP A 162 17.31 5.83 7.07
CA ASP A 162 16.62 7.13 6.97
C ASP A 162 15.19 7.00 6.44
N GLY A 163 14.94 6.08 5.51
CA GLY A 163 13.60 5.83 4.97
C GLY A 163 12.67 5.24 6.02
N VAL A 164 13.19 4.30 6.82
CA VAL A 164 12.43 3.74 7.96
C VAL A 164 12.19 4.80 9.03
N GLN A 165 13.18 5.63 9.37
CA GLN A 165 13.01 6.72 10.34
C GLN A 165 11.94 7.72 9.90
N LEU A 166 11.95 8.10 8.62
CA LEU A 166 10.95 8.98 8.03
C LEU A 166 9.54 8.39 8.17
N GLU A 167 9.33 7.14 7.76
CA GLU A 167 8.00 6.51 7.84
C GLU A 167 7.53 6.36 9.30
N MET A 168 8.45 6.04 10.23
CA MET A 168 8.13 5.98 11.66
C MET A 168 7.70 7.35 12.21
N ALA A 169 8.41 8.42 11.83
CA ALA A 169 8.07 9.78 12.24
C ALA A 169 6.70 10.21 11.70
N VAL A 170 6.36 9.85 10.45
CA VAL A 170 5.02 10.12 9.89
C VAL A 170 3.94 9.36 10.64
N HIS A 171 4.16 8.09 10.98
CA HIS A 171 3.22 7.33 11.80
C HIS A 171 3.05 7.92 13.20
N GLU A 172 4.13 8.34 13.84
CA GLU A 172 4.11 9.03 15.13
C GLU A 172 3.29 10.32 15.04
N ALA A 173 3.55 11.18 14.04
CA ALA A 173 2.80 12.40 13.80
C ALA A 173 1.30 12.13 13.54
N CYS A 174 0.96 11.07 12.81
CA CYS A 174 -0.43 10.66 12.60
C CYS A 174 -1.10 10.23 13.91
N ILE A 175 -0.41 9.49 14.78
CA ILE A 175 -0.94 9.06 16.08
C ILE A 175 -1.17 10.27 16.98
N LEU A 176 -0.20 11.19 17.09
CA LEU A 176 -0.33 12.43 17.86
C LEU A 176 -1.51 13.28 17.36
N ALA A 177 -1.62 13.45 16.04
CA ALA A 177 -2.74 14.14 15.41
C ALA A 177 -4.09 13.49 15.74
N ARG A 178 -4.19 12.15 15.74
CA ARG A 178 -5.42 11.42 16.13
C ARG A 178 -5.78 11.62 17.60
N GLN A 179 -4.79 11.83 18.46
CA GLN A 179 -4.96 12.07 19.89
C GLN A 179 -5.23 13.55 20.22
N GLY A 180 -5.20 14.44 19.22
CA GLY A 180 -5.43 15.87 19.37
C GLY A 180 -4.17 16.69 19.70
N ASP A 181 -2.99 16.06 19.72
CA ASP A 181 -1.71 16.77 19.85
C ASP A 181 -1.22 17.25 18.48
N GLU A 182 -1.83 18.33 18.01
CA GLU A 182 -1.52 18.92 16.72
C GLU A 182 -0.16 19.61 16.67
N GLU A 183 0.28 20.17 17.79
CA GLU A 183 1.56 20.87 17.90
C GLU A 183 2.72 19.87 17.84
N GLY A 184 2.62 18.76 18.59
CA GLY A 184 3.59 17.67 18.53
C GLY A 184 3.69 17.05 17.14
N ALA A 185 2.54 16.77 16.49
CA ALA A 185 2.52 16.26 15.12
C ALA A 185 3.20 17.23 14.12
N GLY A 186 2.93 18.53 14.25
CA GLY A 186 3.54 19.57 13.41
C GLY A 186 5.05 19.69 13.64
N ALA A 187 5.50 19.59 14.88
CA ALA A 187 6.93 19.66 15.23
C ALA A 187 7.72 18.51 14.59
N ILE A 188 7.18 17.28 14.61
CA ILE A 188 7.80 16.13 13.95
C ILE A 188 7.90 16.36 12.44
N MET A 189 6.80 16.76 11.80
CA MET A 189 6.79 17.00 10.34
C MET A 189 7.75 18.13 9.93
N ALA A 190 7.90 19.16 10.77
CA ALA A 190 8.83 20.27 10.51
C ALA A 190 10.30 19.84 10.48
N ILE A 191 10.69 18.89 11.33
CA ILE A 191 12.07 18.34 11.36
C ILE A 191 12.39 17.65 10.03
N TRP A 192 11.45 16.88 9.50
CA TRP A 192 11.65 16.07 8.29
C TRP A 192 11.36 16.79 6.98
N LYS A 193 10.66 17.93 7.03
CA LYS A 193 10.30 18.70 5.84
C LYS A 193 11.47 18.94 4.87
N PRO A 194 12.66 19.42 5.30
CA PRO A 194 13.77 19.66 4.38
C PRO A 194 14.26 18.38 3.69
N VAL A 195 14.22 17.24 4.38
CA VAL A 195 14.62 15.94 3.84
C VAL A 195 13.61 15.46 2.79
N MET A 196 12.31 15.59 3.09
CA MET A 196 11.24 15.21 2.16
C MET A 196 11.26 16.06 0.89
N GLU A 197 11.43 17.38 1.02
CA GLU A 197 11.48 18.31 -0.11
C GLU A 197 12.73 18.10 -0.98
N LEU A 198 13.86 17.75 -0.38
CA LEU A 198 15.08 17.42 -1.12
C LEU A 198 14.97 16.06 -1.83
N ALA A 199 14.31 15.08 -1.20
CA ALA A 199 14.17 13.73 -1.75
C ALA A 199 13.31 13.73 -3.00
N MET A 200 12.12 14.35 -2.97
CA MET A 200 11.23 14.40 -4.13
C MET A 200 10.18 15.52 -4.02
N PRO A 201 9.98 16.33 -5.09
CA PRO A 201 8.96 17.38 -5.12
C PRO A 201 7.54 16.86 -4.82
N GLY A 202 6.93 17.38 -3.75
CA GLY A 202 5.57 16.99 -3.34
C GLY A 202 5.50 15.86 -2.31
N MET A 203 6.62 15.21 -1.96
CA MET A 203 6.66 14.18 -0.91
C MET A 203 6.17 14.71 0.44
N PHE A 204 6.64 15.90 0.85
CA PHE A 204 6.19 16.54 2.08
C PHE A 204 4.68 16.70 2.11
N HIS A 205 4.10 17.22 1.03
CA HIS A 205 2.67 17.48 0.94
C HIS A 205 1.83 16.19 0.97
N THR A 206 2.29 15.11 0.34
CA THR A 206 1.60 13.81 0.43
C THR A 206 1.64 13.21 1.83
N LEU A 207 2.76 13.33 2.55
CA LEU A 207 2.88 12.83 3.91
C LEU A 207 2.12 13.71 4.91
N ASP A 208 2.14 15.03 4.72
CA ASP A 208 1.35 15.98 5.47
C ASP A 208 -0.17 15.78 5.28
N ALA A 209 -0.61 15.37 4.08
CA ALA A 209 -2.00 14.99 3.85
C ALA A 209 -2.44 13.81 4.73
N ARG A 210 -1.55 12.84 5.03
CA ARG A 210 -1.85 11.74 5.97
C ARG A 210 -2.08 12.26 7.38
N VAL A 211 -1.25 13.20 7.84
CA VAL A 211 -1.40 13.84 9.17
C VAL A 211 -2.67 14.69 9.22
N SER A 212 -2.96 15.45 8.17
CA SER A 212 -4.22 16.22 8.05
C SER A 212 -5.45 15.31 8.05
N LEU A 213 -5.38 14.16 7.38
CA LEU A 213 -6.45 13.16 7.40
C LEU A 213 -6.62 12.56 8.80
N ALA A 214 -5.52 12.39 9.55
CA ALA A 214 -5.57 11.98 10.94
C ALA A 214 -6.34 12.97 11.83
N LYS A 215 -6.16 14.28 11.59
CA LYS A 215 -6.93 15.35 12.26
C LYS A 215 -8.38 15.46 11.79
N ARG A 216 -8.74 14.77 10.69
CA ARG A 216 -10.00 14.94 9.95
C ARG A 216 -10.19 16.37 9.40
N ASP A 217 -9.09 17.08 9.14
CA ASP A 217 -9.12 18.34 8.40
C ASP A 217 -9.14 18.05 6.90
N PHE A 218 -10.33 17.77 6.37
CA PHE A 218 -10.48 17.39 4.97
C PHE A 218 -10.17 18.53 4.00
N THR A 219 -10.22 19.78 4.45
CA THR A 219 -9.81 20.93 3.65
C THR A 219 -8.29 20.95 3.49
N ALA A 220 -7.55 20.77 4.58
CA ALA A 220 -6.09 20.64 4.53
C ALA A 220 -5.66 19.41 3.72
N VAL A 221 -6.34 18.26 3.86
CA VAL A 221 -6.07 17.06 3.04
C VAL A 221 -6.12 17.38 1.55
N ARG A 222 -7.20 18.03 1.09
CA ARG A 222 -7.36 18.39 -0.33
C ARG A 222 -6.27 19.34 -0.79
N GLU A 223 -5.98 20.36 0.02
CA GLU A 223 -4.97 21.37 -0.32
C GLU A 223 -3.56 20.75 -0.40
N SER A 224 -3.20 19.87 0.54
CA SER A 224 -1.92 19.16 0.51
C SER A 224 -1.83 18.23 -0.71
N HIS A 225 -2.90 17.53 -1.10
CA HIS A 225 -2.90 16.74 -2.34
C HIS A 225 -2.81 17.59 -3.62
N ARG A 226 -3.45 18.78 -3.64
CA ARG A 226 -3.30 19.74 -4.74
C ARG A 226 -1.85 20.21 -4.87
N GLN A 227 -1.22 20.58 -3.76
CA GLN A 227 0.18 21.01 -3.72
C GLN A 227 1.14 19.89 -4.13
N ALA A 228 0.87 18.64 -3.72
CA ALA A 228 1.66 17.49 -4.13
C ALA A 228 1.60 17.26 -5.66
N MET A 229 0.40 17.32 -6.24
CA MET A 229 0.19 17.21 -7.70
C MET A 229 0.90 18.33 -8.46
N GLU A 230 0.83 19.57 -7.98
CA GLU A 230 1.49 20.71 -8.63
C GLU A 230 3.01 20.60 -8.54
N ALA A 231 3.54 20.22 -7.38
CA ALA A 231 4.98 20.05 -7.15
C ALA A 231 5.59 18.93 -8.01
N SER A 232 4.84 17.87 -8.27
CA SER A 232 5.28 16.76 -9.14
C SER A 232 5.13 17.04 -10.63
N GLY A 233 4.61 18.21 -11.01
CA GLY A 233 4.34 18.55 -12.41
C GLY A 233 3.16 17.79 -13.02
N GLY A 234 2.20 17.35 -12.20
CA GLY A 234 1.02 16.62 -12.64
C GLY A 234 1.24 15.12 -12.84
N ASP A 235 2.05 14.49 -11.99
CA ASP A 235 2.20 13.03 -11.99
C ASP A 235 0.83 12.33 -11.91
N ALA A 236 0.64 11.26 -12.69
CA ALA A 236 -0.64 10.59 -12.82
C ALA A 236 -1.15 10.02 -11.48
N ALA A 237 -0.28 9.42 -10.66
CA ALA A 237 -0.70 8.87 -9.38
C ALA A 237 -1.13 9.98 -8.41
N LEU A 238 -0.37 11.08 -8.33
CA LEU A 238 -0.73 12.20 -7.44
C LEU A 238 -1.96 12.97 -7.92
N THR A 239 -2.17 13.03 -9.24
CA THR A 239 -3.39 13.58 -9.84
C THR A 239 -4.60 12.74 -9.46
N LEU A 240 -4.48 11.41 -9.50
CA LEU A 240 -5.53 10.50 -9.09
C LEU A 240 -5.83 10.58 -7.58
N ASP A 241 -4.80 10.70 -6.74
CA ASP A 241 -4.96 10.91 -5.30
C ASP A 241 -5.73 12.22 -5.02
N TYR A 242 -5.38 13.30 -5.72
CA TYR A 242 -6.10 14.56 -5.61
C TYR A 242 -7.55 14.45 -6.10
N ALA A 243 -7.78 13.77 -7.23
CA ALA A 243 -9.12 13.51 -7.74
C ALA A 243 -9.98 12.74 -6.73
N LEU A 244 -9.41 11.75 -6.02
CA LEU A 244 -10.10 11.03 -4.96
C LEU A 244 -10.49 11.94 -3.79
N MET A 245 -9.59 12.84 -3.37
CA MET A 245 -9.90 13.79 -2.30
C MET A 245 -10.96 14.82 -2.71
N GLU A 246 -10.94 15.29 -3.95
CA GLU A 246 -12.02 16.14 -4.50
C GLU A 246 -13.35 15.38 -4.57
N ALA A 247 -13.32 14.10 -4.96
CA ALA A 247 -14.52 13.29 -5.04
C ALA A 247 -15.16 13.08 -3.66
N ARG A 248 -14.35 12.78 -2.64
CA ARG A 248 -14.84 12.54 -1.26
C ARG A 248 -15.21 13.81 -0.52
N TYR A 249 -14.33 14.81 -0.53
CA TYR A 249 -14.39 15.95 0.39
C TYR A 249 -14.54 17.31 -0.32
N GLY A 250 -14.58 17.31 -1.65
CA GLY A 250 -14.54 18.52 -2.44
C GLY A 250 -15.60 18.61 -3.52
N SER A 251 -15.19 19.06 -4.70
CA SER A 251 -16.09 19.22 -5.84
C SER A 251 -16.07 17.97 -6.71
N ALA A 252 -17.20 17.28 -6.80
CA ALA A 252 -17.36 16.14 -7.71
C ALA A 252 -17.09 16.53 -9.17
N ALA A 253 -17.40 17.77 -9.56
CA ALA A 253 -17.09 18.28 -10.90
C ALA A 253 -15.58 18.46 -11.11
N ARG A 254 -14.85 18.93 -10.10
CA ARG A 254 -13.38 19.04 -10.17
C ARG A 254 -12.73 17.67 -10.27
N ALA A 255 -13.20 16.71 -9.47
CA ALA A 255 -12.74 15.33 -9.55
C ALA A 255 -12.95 14.72 -10.95
N ASP A 256 -14.12 14.99 -11.57
CA ASP A 256 -14.43 14.53 -12.93
C ASP A 256 -13.46 15.12 -13.97
N CYS A 257 -13.19 16.42 -13.90
CA CYS A 257 -12.18 17.06 -14.77
C CYS A 257 -10.79 16.42 -14.61
N LEU A 258 -10.33 16.19 -13.38
CA LEU A 258 -9.03 15.58 -13.11
C LEU A 258 -8.94 14.15 -13.67
N VAL A 259 -10.02 13.37 -13.54
CA VAL A 259 -10.10 12.01 -14.09
C VAL A 259 -10.09 12.03 -15.63
N MET A 260 -10.67 13.04 -16.27
CA MET A 260 -10.65 13.18 -17.73
C MET A 260 -9.28 13.56 -18.28
N GLU A 261 -8.47 14.29 -17.51
CA GLU A 261 -7.11 14.72 -17.89
C GLU A 261 -6.05 13.65 -17.61
N LEU A 262 -6.40 12.62 -16.84
CA LEU A 262 -5.50 11.57 -16.39
C LEU A 262 -5.14 10.59 -17.52
N ASP A 263 -3.85 10.44 -17.79
CA ASP A 263 -3.34 9.33 -18.60
C ASP A 263 -3.22 8.05 -17.74
N ALA A 264 -4.19 7.16 -17.90
CA ALA A 264 -4.24 5.90 -17.16
C ALA A 264 -3.05 4.96 -17.50
N THR A 265 -2.37 5.14 -18.63
CA THR A 265 -1.22 4.28 -19.00
C THR A 265 0.03 4.60 -18.17
N SER A 266 0.08 5.78 -17.57
CA SER A 266 1.14 6.23 -16.68
C SER A 266 0.85 5.91 -15.21
N LEU A 267 -0.29 5.30 -14.89
CA LEU A 267 -0.60 4.86 -13.53
C LEU A 267 0.15 3.58 -13.16
N PRO A 268 0.53 3.43 -11.88
CA PRO A 268 0.97 2.13 -11.38
C PRO A 268 -0.19 1.12 -11.39
N GLU A 269 0.13 -0.16 -11.53
CA GLU A 269 -0.83 -1.27 -11.64
C GLU A 269 -1.85 -1.28 -10.49
N TYR A 270 -1.40 -1.07 -9.25
CA TYR A 270 -2.30 -0.98 -8.09
C TYR A 270 -3.19 0.27 -8.13
N GLY A 271 -2.71 1.35 -8.75
CA GLY A 271 -3.43 2.62 -8.92
C GLY A 271 -4.63 2.52 -9.85
N LEU A 272 -4.66 1.52 -10.75
CA LEU A 272 -5.79 1.30 -11.67
C LEU A 272 -7.11 1.05 -10.94
N SER A 273 -7.07 0.42 -9.76
CA SER A 273 -8.28 0.15 -8.96
C SER A 273 -8.85 1.41 -8.29
N PHE A 274 -8.06 2.48 -8.18
CA PHE A 274 -8.52 3.75 -7.61
C PHE A 274 -9.33 4.56 -8.62
N LEU A 275 -9.12 4.37 -9.92
CA LEU A 275 -9.89 5.06 -10.97
C LEU A 275 -11.40 4.76 -10.90
N PRO A 276 -11.86 3.51 -10.87
CA PRO A 276 -13.28 3.20 -10.67
C PRO A 276 -13.77 3.63 -9.27
N TRP A 277 -12.89 3.71 -8.25
CA TRP A 277 -13.30 4.26 -6.95
C TRP A 277 -13.71 5.74 -7.06
N VAL A 278 -12.87 6.56 -7.70
CA VAL A 278 -13.17 7.99 -7.93
C VAL A 278 -14.46 8.14 -8.75
N ARG A 279 -14.58 7.40 -9.86
CA ARG A 279 -15.78 7.40 -10.73
C ARG A 279 -17.05 6.94 -10.01
N GLY A 280 -16.90 6.02 -9.07
CA GLY A 280 -17.98 5.57 -8.20
C GLY A 280 -18.50 6.66 -7.27
N ILE A 281 -17.60 7.40 -6.62
CA ILE A 281 -17.96 8.50 -5.69
C ILE A 281 -18.57 9.68 -6.46
N ILE A 282 -17.87 10.19 -7.48
CA ILE A 282 -18.44 10.41 -8.82
C ILE A 282 -19.96 10.34 -9.00
N ALA A 283 -20.35 9.19 -9.55
CA ALA A 283 -21.70 8.78 -9.84
C ALA A 283 -22.62 8.85 -8.61
N LEU A 284 -22.13 8.45 -7.43
CA LEU A 284 -22.90 8.47 -6.18
C LEU A 284 -23.37 9.89 -5.84
N ARG A 285 -22.47 10.88 -5.94
CA ARG A 285 -22.77 12.29 -5.68
C ARG A 285 -23.68 12.92 -6.73
N GLN A 286 -23.67 12.38 -7.96
CA GLN A 286 -24.58 12.77 -9.03
C GLN A 286 -25.94 12.04 -8.99
N GLY A 287 -26.17 11.17 -8.00
CA GLY A 287 -27.41 10.38 -7.89
C GLY A 287 -27.53 9.23 -8.89
N LYS A 288 -26.46 8.90 -9.61
CA LYS A 288 -26.39 7.78 -10.58
C LYS A 288 -26.07 6.48 -9.84
N ILE A 289 -27.03 5.99 -9.06
CA ILE A 289 -26.81 4.91 -8.07
C ILE A 289 -26.30 3.60 -8.69
N ASP A 290 -26.86 3.17 -9.82
CA ASP A 290 -26.43 1.91 -10.45
C ASP A 290 -24.99 1.98 -10.98
N ALA A 291 -24.62 3.10 -11.59
CA ALA A 291 -23.24 3.35 -12.02
C ALA A 291 -22.29 3.40 -10.82
N ALA A 292 -22.70 4.04 -9.72
CA ALA A 292 -21.92 4.07 -8.49
C ALA A 292 -21.64 2.66 -7.94
N VAL A 293 -22.67 1.81 -7.86
CA VAL A 293 -22.50 0.43 -7.37
C VAL A 293 -21.60 -0.39 -8.29
N MET A 294 -21.71 -0.22 -9.61
CA MET A 294 -20.86 -0.91 -10.59
C MET A 294 -19.38 -0.55 -10.40
N GLU A 295 -19.06 0.75 -10.47
CA GLU A 295 -17.69 1.26 -10.37
C GLU A 295 -17.07 0.95 -8.99
N LEU A 296 -17.82 1.13 -7.89
CA LEU A 296 -17.31 0.81 -6.55
C LEU A 296 -17.11 -0.70 -6.33
N SER A 297 -17.91 -1.55 -6.97
CA SER A 297 -17.70 -3.00 -6.93
C SER A 297 -16.45 -3.40 -7.71
N GLU A 298 -16.19 -2.76 -8.85
CA GLU A 298 -14.97 -2.96 -9.64
C GLU A 298 -13.72 -2.53 -8.87
N ALA A 299 -13.76 -1.35 -8.25
CA ALA A 299 -12.68 -0.87 -7.39
C ALA A 299 -12.36 -1.84 -6.24
N LEU A 300 -13.39 -2.31 -5.54
CA LEU A 300 -13.22 -3.27 -4.45
C LEU A 300 -12.65 -4.60 -4.97
N ALA A 301 -13.14 -5.11 -6.11
CA ALA A 301 -12.64 -6.34 -6.71
C ALA A 301 -11.15 -6.24 -7.12
N GLY A 302 -10.72 -5.07 -7.61
CA GLY A 302 -9.32 -4.82 -7.96
C GLY A 302 -8.38 -4.72 -6.75
N LEU A 303 -8.87 -4.22 -5.61
CA LEU A 303 -8.09 -4.11 -4.36
C LEU A 303 -8.10 -5.39 -3.51
N GLN A 304 -9.12 -6.25 -3.66
CA GLN A 304 -9.28 -7.48 -2.87
C GLN A 304 -8.06 -8.42 -2.87
N PRO A 305 -7.28 -8.59 -3.95
CA PRO A 305 -6.07 -9.41 -3.94
C PRO A 305 -4.99 -8.96 -2.95
N MET A 306 -5.05 -7.71 -2.46
CA MET A 306 -4.11 -7.15 -1.49
C MET A 306 -4.61 -7.26 -0.03
N ALA A 307 -5.76 -7.90 0.22
CA ALA A 307 -6.39 -7.92 1.54
C ALA A 307 -5.55 -8.54 2.67
N ASP A 308 -4.53 -9.33 2.33
CA ASP A 308 -3.57 -9.87 3.32
C ASP A 308 -2.56 -8.82 3.81
N ASN A 309 -2.45 -7.67 3.15
CA ASN A 309 -1.55 -6.58 3.53
C ASN A 309 -2.26 -5.54 4.43
N PRO A 310 -1.85 -5.37 5.70
CA PRO A 310 -2.46 -4.38 6.60
C PRO A 310 -2.40 -2.93 6.09
N ALA A 311 -1.44 -2.60 5.22
CA ALA A 311 -1.35 -1.27 4.61
C ALA A 311 -2.61 -0.89 3.79
N ILE A 312 -3.29 -1.87 3.19
CA ILE A 312 -4.47 -1.61 2.34
C ILE A 312 -5.78 -1.64 3.12
N TRP A 313 -5.79 -2.09 4.38
CA TRP A 313 -7.04 -2.26 5.12
C TRP A 313 -7.85 -0.97 5.29
N PRO A 314 -7.25 0.21 5.59
CA PRO A 314 -7.99 1.47 5.61
C PRO A 314 -8.62 1.79 4.25
N THR A 315 -7.89 1.57 3.16
CA THR A 315 -8.37 1.76 1.78
C THR A 315 -9.55 0.84 1.46
N LEU A 316 -9.42 -0.46 1.75
CA LEU A 316 -10.49 -1.46 1.57
C LEU A 316 -11.73 -1.12 2.40
N ALA A 317 -11.53 -0.63 3.62
CA ALA A 317 -12.60 -0.18 4.49
C ALA A 317 -13.31 1.04 3.90
N MET A 318 -12.57 2.04 3.42
CA MET A 318 -13.13 3.27 2.87
C MET A 318 -13.93 3.02 1.58
N VAL A 319 -13.40 2.23 0.63
CA VAL A 319 -14.13 1.89 -0.62
C VAL A 319 -15.36 1.03 -0.34
N SER A 320 -15.26 0.07 0.60
CA SER A 320 -16.40 -0.72 1.06
C SER A 320 -17.46 0.16 1.73
N GLY A 321 -17.05 1.19 2.47
CA GLY A 321 -17.93 2.20 3.03
C GLY A 321 -18.71 2.95 1.95
N ASP A 322 -18.03 3.40 0.89
CA ASP A 322 -18.67 4.10 -0.22
C ASP A 322 -19.65 3.17 -0.97
N LEU A 323 -19.24 1.92 -1.20
CA LEU A 323 -20.08 0.89 -1.80
C LEU A 323 -21.30 0.60 -0.93
N GLY A 324 -21.13 0.50 0.39
CA GLY A 324 -22.22 0.28 1.34
C GLY A 324 -23.25 1.39 1.27
N VAL A 325 -22.83 2.66 1.23
CA VAL A 325 -23.73 3.80 1.06
C VAL A 325 -24.48 3.73 -0.29
N ALA A 326 -23.79 3.40 -1.38
CA ALA A 326 -24.42 3.23 -2.69
C ALA A 326 -25.47 2.10 -2.69
N LEU A 327 -25.15 0.96 -2.07
CA LEU A 327 -26.06 -0.19 -1.94
C LEU A 327 -27.29 0.13 -1.07
N LEU A 328 -27.12 0.86 0.03
CA LEU A 328 -28.23 1.33 0.86
C LEU A 328 -29.16 2.28 0.08
N LYS A 329 -28.58 3.20 -0.71
CA LYS A 329 -29.37 4.07 -1.61
C LYS A 329 -30.10 3.28 -2.70
N ARG A 330 -29.57 2.13 -3.10
CA ARG A 330 -30.24 1.16 -3.99
C ARG A 330 -31.19 0.20 -3.26
N GLN A 331 -31.44 0.41 -1.96
CA GLN A 331 -32.30 -0.44 -1.12
C GLN A 331 -31.84 -1.90 -1.00
N ASP A 332 -30.53 -2.16 -1.17
CA ASP A 332 -29.92 -3.49 -1.14
C ASP A 332 -29.17 -3.72 0.19
N GLN A 333 -29.94 -3.76 1.28
CA GLN A 333 -29.39 -3.88 2.64
C GLN A 333 -28.54 -5.15 2.83
N ASN A 334 -28.94 -6.27 2.21
CA ASN A 334 -28.22 -7.54 2.34
C ASN A 334 -26.81 -7.45 1.73
N ARG A 335 -26.67 -6.85 0.54
CA ARG A 335 -25.34 -6.66 -0.05
C ARG A 335 -24.54 -5.59 0.69
N ALA A 336 -25.20 -4.52 1.18
CA ALA A 336 -24.54 -3.52 2.01
C ALA A 336 -23.95 -4.16 3.28
N ALA A 337 -24.72 -4.97 4.00
CA ALA A 337 -24.25 -5.68 5.19
C ALA A 337 -23.05 -6.58 4.90
N LYS A 338 -23.09 -7.35 3.80
CA LYS A 338 -21.97 -8.22 3.38
C LYS A 338 -20.70 -7.44 3.06
N ALA A 339 -20.81 -6.25 2.46
CA ALA A 339 -19.67 -5.41 2.14
C ALA A 339 -19.07 -4.75 3.41
N ILE A 340 -19.91 -4.38 4.38
CA ILE A 340 -19.49 -3.57 5.53
C ILE A 340 -19.01 -4.41 6.71
N LEU A 341 -19.68 -5.52 7.03
CA LEU A 341 -19.38 -6.31 8.23
C LEU A 341 -17.90 -6.69 8.38
N PRO A 342 -17.21 -7.23 7.34
CA PRO A 342 -15.81 -7.64 7.48
C PRO A 342 -14.85 -6.49 7.75
N VAL A 343 -15.18 -5.28 7.27
CA VAL A 343 -14.30 -4.11 7.36
C VAL A 343 -14.68 -3.14 8.47
N TRP A 344 -15.82 -3.35 9.13
CA TRP A 344 -16.36 -2.44 10.15
C TRP A 344 -15.38 -2.07 11.28
N PRO A 345 -14.58 -3.00 11.83
CA PRO A 345 -13.60 -2.65 12.86
C PRO A 345 -12.56 -1.61 12.42
N VAL A 346 -12.21 -1.59 11.12
CA VAL A 346 -11.28 -0.62 10.54
C VAL A 346 -12.05 0.63 10.07
N LEU A 347 -13.19 0.44 9.41
CA LEU A 347 -14.01 1.53 8.88
C LEU A 347 -14.50 2.45 10.01
N SER A 348 -14.89 1.90 11.16
CA SER A 348 -15.37 2.71 12.30
C SER A 348 -14.30 3.64 12.89
N VAL A 349 -13.01 3.37 12.66
CA VAL A 349 -11.87 4.20 13.07
C VAL A 349 -11.57 5.28 12.02
N HIS A 350 -11.46 4.87 10.76
CA HIS A 350 -10.93 5.70 9.67
C HIS A 350 -11.99 6.35 8.78
N GLY A 351 -13.22 5.86 8.83
CA GLY A 351 -14.33 6.31 8.00
C GLY A 351 -14.72 7.76 8.23
N ASP A 352 -15.31 8.34 7.18
CA ASP A 352 -15.85 9.69 7.24
C ASP A 352 -17.08 9.74 8.19
N PRO A 353 -17.21 10.76 9.07
CA PRO A 353 -18.32 10.82 10.04
C PRO A 353 -19.71 10.75 9.40
N GLN A 354 -19.94 11.38 8.24
CA GLN A 354 -21.23 11.37 7.56
C GLN A 354 -21.50 10.01 6.91
N GLN A 355 -20.48 9.41 6.31
CA GLN A 355 -20.54 8.04 5.79
C GLN A 355 -20.89 7.04 6.90
N LEU A 356 -20.18 7.12 8.04
CA LEU A 356 -20.41 6.26 9.21
C LEU A 356 -21.82 6.42 9.79
N ALA A 357 -22.33 7.65 9.86
CA ALA A 357 -23.70 7.91 10.32
C ALA A 357 -24.73 7.21 9.42
N THR A 358 -24.59 7.36 8.10
CA THR A 358 -25.47 6.72 7.10
C THR A 358 -25.45 5.20 7.23
N LEU A 359 -24.27 4.61 7.39
CA LEU A 359 -24.12 3.15 7.52
C LEU A 359 -24.71 2.63 8.84
N ARG A 360 -24.51 3.33 9.96
CA ARG A 360 -25.11 2.96 11.25
C ARG A 360 -26.62 2.99 11.22
N GLU A 361 -27.20 4.01 10.59
CA GLU A 361 -28.65 4.13 10.43
C GLU A 361 -29.20 3.02 9.52
N GLY A 362 -28.59 2.84 8.34
CA GLY A 362 -29.08 1.88 7.35
C GLY A 362 -28.83 0.40 7.69
N LEU A 363 -27.93 0.11 8.64
CA LEU A 363 -27.55 -1.25 9.06
C LEU A 363 -27.62 -1.42 10.60
N ALA A 364 -28.51 -0.70 11.28
CA ALA A 364 -28.60 -0.68 12.75
C ALA A 364 -28.73 -2.08 13.37
N GLU A 365 -29.51 -2.97 12.75
CA GLU A 365 -29.72 -4.35 13.22
C GLU A 365 -28.45 -5.22 13.13
N VAL A 366 -27.52 -4.86 12.24
CA VAL A 366 -26.33 -5.63 11.90
C VAL A 366 -25.08 -5.08 12.61
N LEU A 367 -25.02 -3.77 12.81
CA LEU A 367 -23.86 -3.06 13.38
C LEU A 367 -24.00 -2.74 14.87
N SER A 368 -25.10 -3.15 15.52
CA SER A 368 -25.27 -2.98 16.96
C SER A 368 -24.17 -3.76 17.72
N PRO A 369 -23.57 -3.17 18.77
CA PRO A 369 -22.64 -3.90 19.62
C PRO A 369 -23.40 -5.05 20.30
N ALA A 370 -22.88 -6.27 20.17
CA ALA A 370 -23.30 -7.41 20.97
C ALA A 370 -22.88 -7.24 22.44
#